data_AF-A0A100IMJ5-F1
#
_entry.id   AF-A0A100IMJ5-F1
#
_cell.length_a   1.000
_cell.length_b   1.000
_cell.length_c   1.000
_cell.angle_alpha   90.00
_cell.angle_beta   90.00
_cell.angle_gamma   90.00
#
_symmetry.space_group_name_H-M   'P 1'
#
loop_
_entity.id
_entity.type
_entity.pdbx_description
1 polymer ?
#
loop_
_entity_poly.entity_id
_entity_poly.type
_entity_poly.pdbx_seq_one_letter_code
_entity_poly.pdbx_strand_id
1 'polypeptide(L)'
;MVEQTLLHKVAIVSGSSSGIGAAIVRELSARGASTVVNYPFPGLKAEADDLVASLPSPSVAVEADMGSVSAPQALVDAAVSNWGRVDIVVNCVALAVNKPFEEQTLDDWDRLVNINGRGTFLLTQASLKHLTKNTGRIVNIVSISARGPPPNQTIYAGTKGMVDSFTKCWAKELPPKYGCTVNAVSPGPTRTEGFAAAGEEQMKILQPIIDQTPVAPRMAEPDEIAFAIVSSHLSSSPHPFSLFRHPSSVILQESAFQRQRSSVKSHQSSFSEMPTNFNVDRAMAVIRNEHRKLLTLTFSSHFIYPGQFVSKRDAAHPPRMSFPRLKGNGTYMIVCLDLDAPFPSCRVLGPKCHWIQSGLEPIMSENGHFFLRVAAPFIANYVGPNPLPGSSPHRYLFILYEQPAGFEITRSSPTGGKKMGVWSRLRFDLDGWAREIGLGPVVGANYFVSK
;
A
#
# COMPACT_ATOMS: atom_id res chain seq x y z
N MET A 1 3.22 -21.29 -23.59
CA MET A 1 1.76 -21.08 -23.46
C MET A 1 1.48 -20.62 -22.04
N VAL A 2 0.52 -19.72 -21.85
CA VAL A 2 0.08 -19.31 -20.50
C VAL A 2 -0.79 -20.42 -19.90
N GLU A 3 -0.64 -20.69 -18.61
CA GLU A 3 -1.44 -21.69 -17.91
C GLU A 3 -2.92 -21.27 -17.86
N GLN A 4 -3.82 -22.19 -18.19
CA GLN A 4 -5.27 -21.93 -18.31
C GLN A 4 -5.97 -21.91 -16.94
N THR A 5 -5.49 -21.07 -16.01
CA THR A 5 -5.93 -21.04 -14.60
C THR A 5 -7.37 -20.57 -14.41
N LEU A 6 -8.00 -20.01 -15.44
CA LEU A 6 -9.36 -19.47 -15.43
C LEU A 6 -10.31 -20.18 -16.40
N LEU A 7 -9.98 -21.41 -16.82
CA LEU A 7 -10.84 -22.21 -17.69
C LEU A 7 -12.28 -22.31 -17.13
N HIS A 8 -13.27 -22.08 -17.99
CA HIS A 8 -14.70 -22.04 -17.64
C HIS A 8 -15.09 -20.94 -16.63
N LYS A 9 -14.32 -19.86 -16.51
CA LYS A 9 -14.71 -18.63 -15.79
C LYS A 9 -15.32 -17.62 -16.74
N VAL A 10 -16.34 -16.89 -16.27
CA VAL A 10 -16.99 -15.81 -17.03
C VAL A 10 -16.65 -14.47 -16.41
N ALA A 11 -16.05 -13.58 -17.19
CA ALA A 11 -15.62 -12.25 -16.75
C ALA A 11 -16.37 -11.13 -17.47
N ILE A 12 -16.80 -10.12 -16.71
CA ILE A 12 -17.28 -8.84 -17.25
C ILE A 12 -16.23 -7.78 -16.95
N VAL A 13 -15.77 -7.05 -17.97
CA VAL A 13 -14.83 -5.93 -17.80
C VAL A 13 -15.46 -4.69 -18.43
N SER A 14 -15.82 -3.67 -17.63
CA SER A 14 -16.36 -2.41 -18.16
C SER A 14 -15.26 -1.52 -18.75
N GLY A 15 -15.55 -0.80 -19.84
CA GLY A 15 -14.57 0.05 -20.53
C GLY A 15 -13.33 -0.71 -20.99
N SER A 16 -13.53 -1.73 -21.84
CA SER A 16 -12.53 -2.75 -22.13
C SER A 16 -12.20 -2.97 -23.60
N SER A 17 -12.69 -2.11 -24.50
CA SER A 17 -12.21 -2.06 -25.90
C SER A 17 -10.80 -1.49 -26.04
N SER A 18 -10.30 -0.71 -25.09
CA SER A 18 -8.98 -0.06 -25.16
C SER A 18 -8.23 0.00 -23.82
N GLY A 19 -6.98 0.47 -23.84
CA GLY A 19 -6.15 0.71 -22.65
C GLY A 19 -6.04 -0.46 -21.65
N ILE A 20 -6.16 -0.13 -20.37
CA ILE A 20 -6.08 -1.10 -19.25
C ILE A 20 -7.16 -2.18 -19.35
N GLY A 21 -8.38 -1.83 -19.76
CA GLY A 21 -9.48 -2.78 -19.86
C GLY A 21 -9.25 -3.84 -20.95
N ALA A 22 -8.71 -3.43 -22.11
CA ALA A 22 -8.32 -4.36 -23.17
C ALA A 22 -7.18 -5.30 -22.74
N ALA A 23 -6.17 -4.79 -22.03
CA ALA A 23 -5.10 -5.62 -21.48
C ALA A 23 -5.63 -6.66 -20.47
N ILE A 24 -6.56 -6.26 -19.58
CA ILE A 24 -7.22 -7.17 -18.64
C ILE A 24 -7.99 -8.26 -19.38
N VAL A 25 -8.75 -7.91 -20.41
CA VAL A 25 -9.50 -8.87 -21.24
C VAL A 25 -8.55 -9.86 -21.94
N ARG A 26 -7.45 -9.39 -22.53
CA ARG A 26 -6.42 -10.25 -23.14
C ARG A 26 -5.84 -11.24 -22.13
N GLU A 27 -5.44 -10.77 -20.95
CA GLU A 27 -4.84 -11.62 -19.91
C GLU A 27 -5.85 -12.62 -19.32
N LEU A 28 -7.12 -12.23 -19.13
CA LEU A 28 -8.19 -13.13 -18.69
C LEU A 28 -8.45 -14.24 -19.72
N SER A 29 -8.59 -13.85 -20.99
CA SER A 29 -8.87 -14.77 -22.10
C SER A 29 -7.68 -15.70 -22.38
N ALA A 30 -6.44 -15.19 -22.29
CA ALA A 30 -5.22 -15.98 -22.40
C ALA A 30 -5.06 -17.04 -21.29
N ARG A 31 -5.84 -16.94 -20.19
CA ARG A 31 -5.92 -17.93 -19.11
C ARG A 31 -7.21 -18.77 -19.12
N GLY A 32 -8.03 -18.69 -20.17
CA GLY A 32 -9.18 -19.58 -20.37
C GLY A 32 -10.54 -19.01 -19.95
N ALA A 33 -10.61 -17.73 -19.56
CA ALA A 33 -11.88 -17.10 -19.19
C ALA A 33 -12.65 -16.61 -20.42
N SER A 34 -13.95 -16.88 -20.47
CA SER A 34 -14.85 -16.21 -21.40
C SER A 34 -15.09 -14.76 -20.97
N THR A 35 -15.14 -13.80 -21.89
CA THR A 35 -15.23 -12.37 -21.52
C THR A 35 -16.35 -11.58 -22.20
N VAL A 36 -17.05 -10.74 -21.44
CA VAL A 36 -17.83 -9.61 -21.96
C VAL A 36 -16.90 -8.39 -22.08
N VAL A 37 -16.70 -7.94 -23.31
CA VAL A 37 -15.96 -6.73 -23.69
C VAL A 37 -16.95 -5.58 -23.85
N ASN A 38 -16.66 -4.43 -23.28
CA ASN A 38 -17.55 -3.27 -23.27
C ASN A 38 -16.92 -2.07 -23.96
N TYR A 39 -17.66 -1.49 -24.91
CA TYR A 39 -17.38 -0.20 -25.55
C TYR A 39 -18.61 0.73 -25.42
N PRO A 40 -18.43 2.06 -25.34
CA PRO A 40 -19.54 2.97 -25.03
C PRO A 40 -20.39 3.42 -26.23
N PHE A 41 -19.85 3.46 -27.46
CA PHE A 41 -20.49 4.10 -28.62
C PHE A 41 -20.22 3.35 -29.94
N PRO A 42 -21.11 3.44 -30.96
CA PRO A 42 -20.99 2.66 -32.21
C PRO A 42 -19.68 2.84 -32.95
N GLY A 43 -19.05 4.03 -32.87
CA GLY A 43 -17.78 4.32 -33.54
C GLY A 43 -16.60 3.47 -33.03
N LEU A 44 -16.71 2.87 -31.85
CA LEU A 44 -15.68 1.99 -31.27
C LEU A 44 -15.99 0.50 -31.50
N LYS A 45 -17.04 0.17 -32.25
CA LYS A 45 -17.45 -1.21 -32.52
C LYS A 45 -16.36 -2.01 -33.23
N ALA A 46 -15.71 -1.44 -34.25
CA ALA A 46 -14.66 -2.12 -35.01
C ALA A 46 -13.49 -2.53 -34.10
N GLU A 47 -12.99 -1.62 -33.26
CA GLU A 47 -11.92 -1.89 -32.29
C GLU A 47 -12.31 -2.99 -31.29
N ALA A 48 -13.57 -2.99 -30.84
CA ALA A 48 -14.08 -4.00 -29.90
C ALA A 48 -14.26 -5.38 -30.55
N ASP A 49 -14.72 -5.42 -31.82
CA ASP A 49 -14.86 -6.65 -32.60
C ASP A 49 -13.48 -7.24 -32.95
N ASP A 50 -12.52 -6.41 -33.38
CA ASP A 50 -11.13 -6.80 -33.66
C ASP A 50 -10.42 -7.33 -32.39
N LEU A 51 -10.64 -6.66 -31.24
CA LEU A 51 -10.19 -7.16 -29.96
C LEU A 51 -10.78 -8.55 -29.71
N VAL A 52 -12.11 -8.72 -29.78
CA VAL A 52 -12.77 -10.02 -29.56
C VAL A 52 -12.25 -11.11 -30.50
N ALA A 53 -12.05 -10.80 -31.78
CA ALA A 53 -11.51 -11.75 -32.77
C ALA A 53 -10.07 -12.19 -32.46
N SER A 54 -9.28 -11.39 -31.74
CA SER A 54 -7.91 -11.71 -31.33
C SER A 54 -7.80 -12.60 -30.07
N LEU A 55 -8.91 -12.83 -29.36
CA LEU A 55 -8.92 -13.50 -28.05
C LEU A 55 -8.98 -15.04 -28.20
N PRO A 56 -8.16 -15.79 -27.44
CA PRO A 56 -8.12 -17.26 -27.54
C PRO A 56 -9.30 -17.97 -26.84
N SER A 57 -10.02 -17.30 -25.94
CA SER A 57 -11.22 -17.81 -25.27
C SER A 57 -12.49 -17.08 -25.74
N PRO A 58 -13.69 -17.71 -25.68
CA PRO A 58 -14.93 -17.13 -26.19
C PRO A 58 -15.28 -15.78 -25.57
N SER A 59 -15.48 -14.76 -26.41
CA SER A 59 -15.76 -13.40 -25.95
C SER A 59 -16.84 -12.73 -26.79
N VAL A 60 -17.54 -11.76 -26.20
CA VAL A 60 -18.59 -10.97 -26.88
C VAL A 60 -18.38 -9.48 -26.64
N ALA A 61 -18.54 -8.67 -27.67
CA ALA A 61 -18.48 -7.21 -27.59
C ALA A 61 -19.89 -6.63 -27.38
N VAL A 62 -20.05 -5.74 -26.40
CA VAL A 62 -21.33 -5.12 -26.01
C VAL A 62 -21.21 -3.60 -25.98
N GLU A 63 -22.00 -2.95 -26.83
CA GLU A 63 -22.18 -1.50 -26.79
C GLU A 63 -23.01 -1.13 -25.56
N ALA A 64 -22.42 -0.39 -24.63
CA ALA A 64 -23.09 0.06 -23.43
C ALA A 64 -22.35 1.26 -22.80
N ASP A 65 -22.92 2.47 -22.91
CA ASP A 65 -22.40 3.64 -22.19
C ASP A 65 -22.68 3.49 -20.68
N MET A 66 -21.61 3.29 -19.91
CA MET A 66 -21.63 3.14 -18.46
C MET A 66 -22.06 4.41 -17.70
N GLY A 67 -22.21 5.56 -18.37
CA GLY A 67 -22.91 6.73 -17.84
C GLY A 67 -24.43 6.51 -17.74
N SER A 68 -25.01 5.64 -18.57
CA SER A 68 -26.44 5.30 -18.55
C SER A 68 -26.80 4.34 -17.41
N VAL A 69 -28.07 4.31 -17.02
CA VAL A 69 -28.57 3.41 -15.96
C VAL A 69 -28.83 1.99 -16.43
N SER A 70 -28.97 1.76 -17.74
CA SER A 70 -29.30 0.46 -18.35
C SER A 70 -28.06 -0.34 -18.76
N ALA A 71 -26.98 0.32 -19.20
CA ALA A 71 -25.73 -0.33 -19.63
C ALA A 71 -25.19 -1.39 -18.64
N PRO A 72 -25.17 -1.16 -17.31
CA PRO A 72 -24.68 -2.15 -16.36
C PRO A 72 -25.48 -3.47 -16.37
N GLN A 73 -26.80 -3.40 -16.59
CA GLN A 73 -27.63 -4.61 -16.69
C GLN A 73 -27.42 -5.30 -18.05
N ALA A 74 -27.23 -4.55 -19.14
CA ALA A 74 -26.95 -5.11 -20.46
C ALA A 74 -25.65 -5.93 -20.50
N LEU A 75 -24.58 -5.49 -19.82
CA LEU A 75 -23.34 -6.28 -19.70
C LEU A 75 -23.55 -7.61 -18.95
N VAL A 76 -24.38 -7.59 -17.91
CA VAL A 76 -24.73 -8.77 -17.11
C VAL A 76 -25.63 -9.72 -17.90
N ASP A 77 -26.61 -9.19 -18.62
CA ASP A 77 -27.53 -9.98 -19.44
C ASP A 77 -26.78 -10.65 -20.60
N ALA A 78 -25.79 -9.97 -21.21
CA ALA A 78 -24.90 -10.59 -22.20
C ALA A 78 -24.11 -11.77 -21.61
N ALA A 79 -23.53 -11.63 -20.41
CA ALA A 79 -22.81 -12.73 -19.74
C ALA A 79 -23.73 -13.92 -19.42
N VAL A 80 -24.94 -13.64 -18.92
CA VAL A 80 -25.93 -14.67 -18.55
C VAL A 80 -26.52 -15.34 -19.79
N SER A 81 -26.79 -14.60 -20.86
CA SER A 81 -27.32 -15.16 -22.12
C SER A 81 -26.32 -16.08 -22.82
N ASN A 82 -25.02 -15.82 -22.71
CA ASN A 82 -23.99 -16.63 -23.36
C ASN A 82 -23.49 -17.79 -22.48
N TRP A 83 -23.39 -17.59 -21.16
CA TRP A 83 -22.73 -18.56 -20.26
C TRP A 83 -23.48 -18.83 -18.93
N GLY A 84 -24.66 -18.25 -18.73
CA GLY A 84 -25.53 -18.53 -17.57
C GLY A 84 -25.07 -18.03 -16.21
N ARG A 85 -23.89 -17.39 -16.11
CA ARG A 85 -23.28 -17.00 -14.83
C ARG A 85 -22.29 -15.85 -14.98
N VAL A 86 -21.87 -15.28 -13.84
CA VAL A 86 -20.72 -14.39 -13.72
C VAL A 86 -19.77 -14.97 -12.68
N ASP A 87 -18.46 -14.96 -12.93
CA ASP A 87 -17.44 -15.29 -11.93
C ASP A 87 -16.66 -14.06 -11.50
N ILE A 88 -16.31 -13.21 -12.47
CA ILE A 88 -15.38 -12.11 -12.31
C ILE A 88 -16.06 -10.83 -12.81
N VAL A 89 -16.06 -9.77 -12.01
CA VAL A 89 -16.48 -8.42 -12.39
C VAL A 89 -15.30 -7.50 -12.20
N VAL A 90 -14.86 -6.84 -13.27
CA VAL A 90 -13.81 -5.83 -13.22
C VAL A 90 -14.42 -4.48 -13.62
N ASN A 91 -14.61 -3.61 -12.64
CA ASN A 91 -15.04 -2.24 -12.87
C ASN A 91 -13.82 -1.42 -13.30
N CYS A 92 -13.56 -1.37 -14.61
CA CYS A 92 -12.38 -0.70 -15.20
C CYS A 92 -12.73 0.62 -15.91
N VAL A 93 -14.00 0.83 -16.29
CA VAL A 93 -14.44 2.06 -16.97
C VAL A 93 -14.09 3.31 -16.15
N ALA A 94 -13.52 4.31 -16.81
CA ALA A 94 -13.22 5.60 -16.20
C ALA A 94 -13.12 6.70 -17.25
N LEU A 95 -13.66 7.86 -16.92
CA LEU A 95 -13.35 9.13 -17.57
C LEU A 95 -12.60 10.03 -16.59
N ALA A 96 -11.55 10.69 -17.09
CA ALA A 96 -10.89 11.80 -16.41
C ALA A 96 -11.11 13.08 -17.22
N VAL A 97 -11.43 14.16 -16.51
CA VAL A 97 -11.39 15.53 -17.02
C VAL A 97 -10.50 16.30 -16.05
N ASN A 98 -9.46 16.94 -16.59
CA ASN A 98 -8.51 17.73 -15.81
C ASN A 98 -8.73 19.20 -16.15
N LYS A 99 -9.21 20.00 -15.19
CA LYS A 99 -9.48 21.43 -15.32
C LYS A 99 -9.17 22.16 -14.01
N PRO A 100 -8.74 23.44 -14.04
CA PRO A 100 -8.77 24.32 -12.86
C PRO A 100 -10.09 24.20 -12.10
N PHE A 101 -10.07 24.42 -10.78
CA PHE A 101 -11.23 24.14 -9.93
C PHE A 101 -12.45 25.01 -10.31
N GLU A 102 -12.19 26.25 -10.65
CA GLU A 102 -13.11 27.28 -11.14
C GLU A 102 -13.69 26.99 -12.53
N GLU A 103 -13.07 26.11 -13.31
CA GLU A 103 -13.53 25.69 -14.66
C GLU A 103 -14.30 24.37 -14.64
N GLN A 104 -14.38 23.68 -13.50
CA GLN A 104 -15.12 22.42 -13.36
C GLN A 104 -16.63 22.70 -13.27
N THR A 105 -17.39 22.12 -14.18
CA THR A 105 -18.83 22.37 -14.34
C THR A 105 -19.69 21.26 -13.75
N LEU A 106 -21.01 21.49 -13.66
CA LEU A 106 -21.97 20.44 -13.31
C LEU A 106 -22.08 19.34 -14.39
N ASP A 107 -21.80 19.64 -15.66
CA ASP A 107 -21.72 18.60 -16.71
C ASP A 107 -20.51 17.69 -16.48
N ASP A 108 -19.35 18.26 -16.12
CA ASP A 108 -18.18 17.47 -15.71
C ASP A 108 -18.51 16.61 -14.47
N TRP A 109 -19.22 17.17 -13.49
CA TRP A 109 -19.67 16.43 -12.30
C TRP A 109 -20.56 15.26 -12.68
N ASP A 110 -21.67 15.50 -13.38
CA ASP A 110 -22.63 14.47 -13.74
C ASP A 110 -21.96 13.41 -14.62
N ARG A 111 -21.20 13.81 -15.65
CA ARG A 111 -20.54 12.87 -16.56
C ARG A 111 -19.54 11.98 -15.84
N LEU A 112 -18.65 12.53 -14.99
CA LEU A 112 -17.65 11.73 -14.28
C LEU A 112 -18.28 10.89 -13.15
N VAL A 113 -19.19 11.46 -12.35
CA VAL A 113 -19.84 10.74 -11.24
C VAL A 113 -20.73 9.62 -11.78
N ASN A 114 -21.43 9.84 -12.90
CA ASN A 114 -22.28 8.81 -13.51
C ASN A 114 -21.47 7.66 -14.10
N ILE A 115 -20.42 7.94 -14.88
CA ILE A 115 -19.57 6.89 -15.47
C ILE A 115 -18.76 6.16 -14.39
N ASN A 116 -17.97 6.90 -13.60
CA ASN A 116 -16.99 6.30 -12.68
C ASN A 116 -17.63 5.75 -11.41
N GLY A 117 -18.62 6.46 -10.85
CA GLY A 117 -19.29 6.14 -9.60
C GLY A 117 -20.54 5.28 -9.80
N ARG A 118 -21.57 5.84 -10.46
CA ARG A 118 -22.87 5.17 -10.63
C ARG A 118 -22.74 3.90 -11.49
N GLY A 119 -21.98 3.93 -12.58
CA GLY A 119 -21.71 2.76 -13.42
C GLY A 119 -21.08 1.61 -12.64
N THR A 120 -20.06 1.90 -11.83
CA THR A 120 -19.41 0.94 -10.91
C THR A 120 -20.38 0.37 -9.87
N PHE A 121 -21.22 1.21 -9.26
CA PHE A 121 -22.25 0.80 -8.30
C PHE A 121 -23.27 -0.15 -8.94
N LEU A 122 -23.86 0.27 -10.07
CA LEU A 122 -24.92 -0.48 -10.74
C LEU A 122 -24.42 -1.79 -11.34
N LEU A 123 -23.21 -1.83 -11.92
CA LEU A 123 -22.65 -3.07 -12.49
C LEU A 123 -22.36 -4.10 -11.39
N THR A 124 -21.80 -3.63 -10.28
CA THR A 124 -21.61 -4.47 -9.09
C THR A 124 -22.96 -5.01 -8.61
N GLN A 125 -23.96 -4.14 -8.42
CA GLN A 125 -25.31 -4.51 -7.95
C GLN A 125 -26.01 -5.52 -8.87
N ALA A 126 -26.04 -5.26 -10.18
CA ALA A 126 -26.67 -6.12 -11.19
C ALA A 126 -26.03 -7.51 -11.25
N SER A 127 -24.72 -7.60 -11.03
CA SER A 127 -23.97 -8.85 -11.05
C SER A 127 -24.25 -9.75 -9.84
N LEU A 128 -24.62 -9.22 -8.67
CA LEU A 128 -24.69 -9.99 -7.41
C LEU A 128 -25.61 -11.23 -7.48
N LYS A 129 -26.72 -11.13 -8.21
CA LYS A 129 -27.68 -12.23 -8.42
C LYS A 129 -27.12 -13.38 -9.27
N HIS A 130 -26.11 -13.12 -10.09
CA HIS A 130 -25.52 -14.07 -11.04
C HIS A 130 -24.07 -14.46 -10.69
N LEU A 131 -23.49 -13.90 -9.62
CA LEU A 131 -22.16 -14.26 -9.14
C LEU A 131 -22.12 -15.73 -8.70
N THR A 132 -21.11 -16.45 -9.18
CA THR A 132 -20.84 -17.83 -8.82
C THR A 132 -20.48 -17.91 -7.35
N LYS A 133 -21.37 -18.52 -6.55
CA LYS A 133 -21.23 -18.62 -5.08
C LYS A 133 -19.86 -19.16 -4.67
N ASN A 134 -19.32 -18.61 -3.60
CA ASN A 134 -18.03 -18.97 -2.97
C ASN A 134 -16.77 -18.75 -3.83
N THR A 135 -16.89 -18.49 -5.14
CA THR A 135 -15.75 -18.25 -6.05
C THR A 135 -15.80 -16.90 -6.77
N GLY A 136 -16.86 -16.10 -6.56
CA GLY A 136 -17.01 -14.78 -7.17
C GLY A 136 -15.86 -13.82 -6.82
N ARG A 137 -15.50 -12.96 -7.78
CA ARG A 137 -14.46 -11.94 -7.67
C ARG A 137 -14.97 -10.61 -8.20
N ILE A 138 -14.90 -9.56 -7.40
CA ILE A 138 -15.13 -8.17 -7.82
C ILE A 138 -13.80 -7.42 -7.66
N VAL A 139 -13.34 -6.77 -8.72
CA VAL A 139 -12.13 -5.94 -8.73
C VAL A 139 -12.48 -4.55 -9.25
N ASN A 140 -12.17 -3.53 -8.46
CA ASN A 140 -12.43 -2.14 -8.81
C ASN A 140 -11.13 -1.43 -9.18
N ILE A 141 -11.06 -0.81 -10.36
CA ILE A 141 -9.89 -0.04 -10.78
C ILE A 141 -10.04 1.39 -10.24
N VAL A 142 -9.33 1.68 -9.15
CA VAL A 142 -9.27 3.02 -8.55
C VAL A 142 -8.19 3.86 -9.26
N SER A 143 -7.45 4.70 -8.54
CA SER A 143 -6.29 5.44 -9.06
C SER A 143 -5.48 5.97 -7.88
N ILE A 144 -4.18 6.21 -8.06
CA ILE A 144 -3.37 6.94 -7.07
C ILE A 144 -3.99 8.31 -6.71
N SER A 145 -4.72 8.95 -7.63
CA SER A 145 -5.44 10.20 -7.39
C SER A 145 -6.52 10.11 -6.30
N ALA A 146 -6.98 8.90 -5.94
CA ALA A 146 -7.87 8.70 -4.80
C ALA A 146 -7.19 8.93 -3.42
N ARG A 147 -5.86 9.02 -3.40
CA ARG A 147 -5.02 9.08 -2.18
C ARG A 147 -4.05 10.25 -2.19
N GLY A 148 -3.48 10.56 -3.35
CA GLY A 148 -2.65 11.73 -3.61
C GLY A 148 -3.09 12.38 -4.92
N PRO A 149 -4.21 13.12 -4.94
CA PRO A 149 -4.66 13.82 -6.14
C PRO A 149 -3.67 14.94 -6.52
N PRO A 150 -3.27 15.03 -7.81
CA PRO A 150 -2.66 16.25 -8.32
C PRO A 150 -3.72 17.37 -8.42
N PRO A 151 -3.30 18.63 -8.60
CA PRO A 151 -4.19 19.71 -9.01
C PRO A 151 -5.01 19.35 -10.25
N ASN A 152 -6.07 20.12 -10.49
CA ASN A 152 -6.99 20.01 -11.63
C ASN A 152 -7.84 18.73 -11.70
N GLN A 153 -7.73 17.80 -10.73
CA GLN A 153 -8.44 16.52 -10.73
C GLN A 153 -9.61 16.40 -9.74
N THR A 154 -10.10 17.49 -9.14
CA THR A 154 -11.06 17.48 -8.01
C THR A 154 -12.22 16.48 -8.17
N ILE A 155 -13.02 16.57 -9.25
CA ILE A 155 -14.12 15.63 -9.50
C ILE A 155 -13.59 14.21 -9.77
N TYR A 156 -12.60 14.04 -10.65
CA TYR A 156 -12.04 12.73 -11.00
C TYR A 156 -11.50 11.97 -9.77
N ALA A 157 -10.64 12.62 -8.99
CA ALA A 157 -10.11 12.11 -7.72
C ALA A 157 -11.23 11.78 -6.73
N GLY A 158 -12.25 12.64 -6.63
CA GLY A 158 -13.47 12.40 -5.85
C GLY A 158 -14.17 11.09 -6.26
N THR A 159 -14.36 10.85 -7.56
CA THR A 159 -14.97 9.59 -8.04
C THR A 159 -14.10 8.36 -7.75
N LYS A 160 -12.78 8.46 -7.85
CA LYS A 160 -11.88 7.34 -7.52
C LYS A 160 -11.80 7.10 -6.01
N GLY A 161 -11.92 8.14 -5.18
CA GLY A 161 -12.08 8.04 -3.73
C GLY A 161 -13.43 7.45 -3.30
N MET A 162 -14.51 7.75 -4.05
CA MET A 162 -15.82 7.12 -3.90
C MET A 162 -15.74 5.62 -4.17
N VAL A 163 -15.10 5.19 -5.26
CA VAL A 163 -14.93 3.76 -5.60
C VAL A 163 -13.98 3.03 -4.62
N ASP A 164 -12.89 3.67 -4.16
CA ASP A 164 -12.04 3.12 -3.08
C ASP A 164 -12.85 2.95 -1.78
N SER A 165 -13.81 3.84 -1.50
CA SER A 165 -14.70 3.72 -0.34
C SER A 165 -15.76 2.63 -0.51
N PHE A 166 -16.42 2.55 -1.68
CA PHE A 166 -17.34 1.45 -2.03
C PHE A 166 -16.68 0.10 -1.83
N THR A 167 -15.46 -0.09 -2.35
CA THR A 167 -14.68 -1.32 -2.21
C THR A 167 -14.54 -1.73 -0.73
N LYS A 168 -14.26 -0.79 0.17
CA LYS A 168 -14.05 -1.06 1.61
C LYS A 168 -15.32 -1.44 2.36
N CYS A 169 -16.48 -0.96 1.93
CA CYS A 169 -17.78 -1.34 2.45
C CYS A 169 -18.18 -2.72 1.90
N TRP A 170 -18.13 -2.88 0.58
CA TRP A 170 -18.49 -4.10 -0.12
C TRP A 170 -17.61 -5.30 0.26
N ALA A 171 -16.33 -5.11 0.55
CA ALA A 171 -15.44 -6.16 1.07
C ALA A 171 -15.84 -6.71 2.45
N LYS A 172 -16.80 -6.07 3.15
CA LYS A 172 -17.39 -6.53 4.41
C LYS A 172 -18.83 -7.02 4.21
N GLU A 173 -19.59 -6.32 3.38
CA GLU A 173 -21.02 -6.56 3.17
C GLU A 173 -21.32 -7.74 2.23
N LEU A 174 -20.55 -7.88 1.15
CA LEU A 174 -20.86 -8.83 0.08
C LEU A 174 -20.34 -10.26 0.32
N PRO A 175 -19.12 -10.50 0.86
CA PRO A 175 -18.61 -11.85 1.08
C PRO A 175 -19.54 -12.73 1.93
N PRO A 176 -20.11 -12.28 3.06
CA PRO A 176 -20.98 -13.13 3.90
C PRO A 176 -22.30 -13.53 3.22
N LYS A 177 -22.77 -12.74 2.23
CA LYS A 177 -24.06 -12.96 1.57
C LYS A 177 -23.95 -13.67 0.21
N TYR A 178 -22.87 -13.42 -0.53
CA TYR A 178 -22.69 -13.90 -1.91
C TYR A 178 -21.49 -14.84 -2.09
N GLY A 179 -20.62 -14.98 -1.08
CA GLY A 179 -19.40 -15.81 -1.19
C GLY A 179 -18.43 -15.28 -2.25
N CYS A 180 -18.22 -13.96 -2.29
CA CYS A 180 -17.28 -13.32 -3.22
C CYS A 180 -16.15 -12.61 -2.46
N THR A 181 -15.10 -12.20 -3.17
CA THR A 181 -14.13 -11.21 -2.65
C THR A 181 -14.29 -9.88 -3.39
N VAL A 182 -14.05 -8.77 -2.70
CA VAL A 182 -14.05 -7.43 -3.30
C VAL A 182 -12.69 -6.77 -3.04
N ASN A 183 -11.98 -6.41 -4.11
CA ASN A 183 -10.64 -5.82 -4.06
C ASN A 183 -10.56 -4.55 -4.91
N ALA A 184 -9.57 -3.70 -4.63
CA ALA A 184 -9.25 -2.56 -5.48
C ALA A 184 -7.78 -2.56 -5.89
N VAL A 185 -7.56 -2.27 -7.17
CA VAL A 185 -6.23 -2.05 -7.76
C VAL A 185 -6.09 -0.56 -8.06
N SER A 186 -4.95 0.02 -7.69
CA SER A 186 -4.69 1.46 -7.81
C SER A 186 -3.52 1.75 -8.76
N PRO A 187 -3.77 1.90 -10.07
CA PRO A 187 -2.72 2.24 -11.03
C PRO A 187 -2.15 3.64 -10.79
N GLY A 188 -0.85 3.77 -11.02
CA GLY A 188 -0.18 5.04 -11.26
C GLY A 188 -0.32 5.50 -12.71
N PRO A 189 0.53 6.44 -13.18
CA PRO A 189 0.60 6.80 -14.60
C PRO A 189 0.78 5.54 -15.45
N THR A 190 -0.14 5.32 -16.38
CA THR A 190 -0.19 4.10 -17.21
C THR A 190 -0.41 4.50 -18.66
N ARG A 191 0.38 3.94 -19.58
CA ARG A 191 0.41 4.34 -20.99
C ARG A 191 -0.79 3.77 -21.75
N THR A 192 -1.91 4.48 -21.74
CA THR A 192 -3.12 4.19 -22.54
C THR A 192 -3.30 5.22 -23.64
N GLU A 193 -4.15 4.95 -24.64
CA GLU A 193 -4.46 5.92 -25.71
C GLU A 193 -5.06 7.21 -25.13
N GLY A 194 -5.95 7.07 -24.14
CA GLY A 194 -6.54 8.21 -23.42
C GLY A 194 -5.54 9.02 -22.58
N PHE A 195 -4.41 8.41 -22.17
CA PHE A 195 -3.31 9.13 -21.53
C PHE A 195 -2.38 9.78 -22.58
N ALA A 196 -2.12 9.11 -23.70
CA ALA A 196 -1.35 9.67 -24.80
C ALA A 196 -2.03 10.88 -25.48
N ALA A 197 -3.36 10.96 -25.39
CA ALA A 197 -4.15 12.13 -25.79
C ALA A 197 -4.10 13.30 -24.77
N ALA A 198 -3.41 13.16 -23.63
CA ALA A 198 -3.21 14.26 -22.69
C ALA A 198 -2.20 15.27 -23.26
N GLY A 199 -2.65 16.52 -23.47
CA GLY A 199 -1.82 17.58 -24.04
C GLY A 199 -0.61 17.95 -23.17
N GLU A 200 0.33 18.71 -23.75
CA GLU A 200 1.64 19.03 -23.15
C GLU A 200 1.57 19.59 -21.73
N GLU A 201 0.61 20.46 -21.42
CA GLU A 201 0.42 21.02 -20.07
C GLU A 201 0.06 19.95 -19.03
N GLN A 202 -0.79 18.99 -19.39
CA GLN A 202 -1.11 17.87 -18.50
C GLN A 202 0.09 16.93 -18.34
N MET A 203 0.89 16.75 -19.40
CA MET A 203 2.14 16.01 -19.33
C MET A 203 3.16 16.70 -18.42
N LYS A 204 3.30 18.03 -18.44
CA LYS A 204 4.16 18.79 -17.50
C LYS A 204 3.75 18.58 -16.04
N ILE A 205 2.45 18.50 -15.75
CA ILE A 205 1.94 18.22 -14.38
C ILE A 205 2.25 16.78 -13.96
N LEU A 206 2.21 15.82 -14.88
CA LEU A 206 2.39 14.40 -14.60
C LEU A 206 3.85 13.93 -14.67
N GLN A 207 4.73 14.66 -15.38
CA GLN A 207 6.15 14.31 -15.54
C GLN A 207 6.87 14.15 -14.18
N PRO A 208 6.70 15.03 -13.17
CA PRO A 208 7.28 14.81 -11.85
C PRO A 208 6.81 13.51 -11.17
N ILE A 209 5.58 13.06 -11.42
CA ILE A 209 5.04 11.79 -10.88
C ILE A 209 5.65 10.58 -11.61
N ILE A 210 5.88 10.73 -12.92
CA ILE A 210 6.54 9.72 -13.76
C ILE A 210 8.01 9.60 -13.34
N ASP A 211 8.74 10.71 -13.24
CA ASP A 211 10.15 10.75 -12.85
C ASP A 211 10.39 10.24 -11.43
N GLN A 212 9.43 10.48 -10.51
CA GLN A 212 9.46 9.97 -9.14
C GLN A 212 8.98 8.52 -9.00
N THR A 213 8.67 7.81 -10.10
CA THR A 213 8.28 6.39 -10.05
C THR A 213 9.47 5.53 -9.58
N PRO A 214 9.43 4.94 -8.37
CA PRO A 214 10.65 4.41 -7.72
C PRO A 214 11.30 3.21 -8.41
N VAL A 215 10.56 2.49 -9.26
CA VAL A 215 11.04 1.29 -9.96
C VAL A 215 11.81 1.67 -11.23
N ALA A 216 11.35 2.71 -11.94
CA ALA A 216 11.98 3.32 -13.10
C ALA A 216 11.19 4.60 -13.46
N PRO A 217 11.83 5.67 -13.97
CA PRO A 217 11.15 6.92 -14.37
C PRO A 217 10.35 6.73 -15.66
N ARG A 218 9.25 5.97 -15.59
CA ARG A 218 8.36 5.64 -16.70
C ARG A 218 6.93 5.40 -16.23
N MET A 219 5.99 5.46 -17.15
CA MET A 219 4.64 4.93 -16.94
C MET A 219 4.65 3.40 -16.87
N ALA A 220 3.66 2.83 -16.21
CA ALA A 220 3.32 1.41 -16.37
C ALA A 220 2.74 1.14 -17.77
N GLU A 221 2.97 -0.06 -18.30
CA GLU A 221 2.22 -0.56 -19.45
C GLU A 221 0.88 -1.16 -18.99
N PRO A 222 -0.19 -1.10 -19.80
CA PRO A 222 -1.49 -1.72 -19.48
C PRO A 222 -1.39 -3.20 -19.05
N ASP A 223 -0.49 -3.96 -19.69
CA ASP A 223 -0.28 -5.38 -19.42
C ASP A 223 0.31 -5.64 -18.01
N GLU A 224 1.09 -4.70 -17.45
CA GLU A 224 1.61 -4.82 -16.07
C GLU A 224 0.46 -4.74 -15.05
N ILE A 225 -0.55 -3.91 -15.33
CA ILE A 225 -1.76 -3.78 -14.51
C ILE A 225 -2.63 -5.03 -14.65
N ALA A 226 -2.82 -5.51 -15.88
CA ALA A 226 -3.58 -6.72 -16.19
C ALA A 226 -2.99 -7.97 -15.50
N PHE A 227 -1.70 -8.21 -15.68
CA PHE A 227 -0.99 -9.34 -15.06
C PHE A 227 -1.17 -9.37 -13.55
N ALA A 228 -1.07 -8.21 -12.90
CA ALA A 228 -1.23 -8.10 -11.46
C ALA A 228 -2.66 -8.40 -10.99
N ILE A 229 -3.69 -7.87 -11.66
CA ILE A 229 -5.10 -8.17 -11.37
C ILE A 229 -5.34 -9.68 -11.45
N VAL A 230 -4.94 -10.29 -12.56
CA VAL A 230 -5.27 -11.69 -12.84
C VAL A 230 -4.45 -12.65 -11.96
N SER A 231 -3.17 -12.37 -11.73
CA SER A 231 -2.31 -13.25 -10.92
C SER A 231 -2.57 -13.15 -9.41
N SER A 232 -2.87 -11.96 -8.88
CA SER A 232 -2.96 -11.75 -7.43
C SER A 232 -4.38 -11.80 -6.85
N HIS A 233 -5.43 -11.63 -7.66
CA HIS A 233 -6.81 -11.58 -7.18
C HIS A 233 -7.70 -12.70 -7.72
N LEU A 234 -7.32 -13.38 -8.81
CA LEU A 234 -8.18 -14.33 -9.53
C LEU A 234 -7.66 -15.78 -9.54
N SER A 235 -6.55 -16.09 -8.86
CA SER A 235 -6.01 -17.44 -8.80
C SER A 235 -6.95 -18.44 -8.09
N SER A 236 -6.82 -19.71 -8.46
CA SER A 236 -7.75 -20.80 -8.13
C SER A 236 -7.62 -21.37 -6.71
N SER A 237 -6.57 -21.01 -5.96
CA SER A 237 -6.30 -21.55 -4.63
C SER A 237 -7.23 -20.98 -3.55
N PRO A 238 -8.08 -21.80 -2.88
CA PRO A 238 -8.92 -21.35 -1.79
C PRO A 238 -8.12 -21.29 -0.48
N HIS A 239 -7.24 -20.29 -0.34
CA HIS A 239 -6.63 -20.01 0.97
C HIS A 239 -7.62 -19.23 1.85
N PRO A 240 -8.04 -19.76 3.03
CA PRO A 240 -9.00 -19.10 3.92
C PRO A 240 -8.42 -17.88 4.68
N PHE A 241 -7.24 -17.40 4.28
CA PHE A 241 -6.54 -16.24 4.84
C PHE A 241 -6.29 -15.15 3.79
N SER A 242 -7.33 -14.73 3.06
CA SER A 242 -7.32 -13.42 2.38
C SER A 242 -7.63 -12.25 3.33
N LEU A 243 -7.30 -12.39 4.61
CA LEU A 243 -7.40 -11.35 5.63
C LEU A 243 -6.24 -10.36 5.50
N PHE A 244 -6.21 -9.64 4.38
CA PHE A 244 -5.57 -8.31 4.34
C PHE A 244 -6.35 -7.39 5.26
N ARG A 245 -6.01 -7.43 6.56
CA ARG A 245 -6.60 -6.59 7.61
C ARG A 245 -6.03 -5.17 7.57
N HIS A 246 -6.06 -4.55 6.39
CA HIS A 246 -6.06 -3.11 6.19
C HIS A 246 -6.65 -2.79 4.81
N PRO A 247 -7.48 -1.73 4.66
CA PRO A 247 -8.02 -1.28 3.37
C PRO A 247 -6.96 -0.53 2.53
N SER A 248 -5.88 -1.24 2.23
CA SER A 248 -4.79 -0.77 1.38
C SER A 248 -5.01 -1.32 -0.02
N SER A 249 -5.48 -0.49 -0.95
CA SER A 249 -5.38 -0.80 -2.38
C SER A 249 -3.95 -1.18 -2.68
N VAL A 250 -3.74 -2.25 -3.45
CA VAL A 250 -2.40 -2.63 -3.87
C VAL A 250 -1.86 -1.51 -4.77
N ILE A 251 -0.79 -0.84 -4.33
CA ILE A 251 0.01 0.04 -5.17
C ILE A 251 0.97 -0.89 -5.91
N LEU A 252 0.65 -1.18 -7.17
CA LEU A 252 1.37 -2.15 -7.98
C LEU A 252 2.64 -1.53 -8.57
N GLN A 253 3.71 -1.58 -7.78
CA GLN A 253 5.08 -1.34 -8.25
C GLN A 253 6.07 -2.43 -7.77
N GLU A 254 5.79 -3.14 -6.67
CA GLU A 254 6.75 -4.09 -6.09
C GLU A 254 6.85 -5.46 -6.81
N SER A 255 5.93 -5.80 -7.72
CA SER A 255 5.85 -7.16 -8.32
C SER A 255 6.79 -7.45 -9.48
N ALA A 256 7.59 -6.48 -9.97
CA ALA A 256 8.41 -6.61 -11.18
C ALA A 256 9.85 -7.13 -10.96
N PHE A 257 10.29 -7.35 -9.71
CA PHE A 257 11.73 -7.40 -9.36
C PHE A 257 12.48 -8.72 -9.64
N GLN A 258 11.97 -9.66 -10.44
CA GLN A 258 12.66 -10.95 -10.68
C GLN A 258 13.67 -10.96 -11.84
N ARG A 259 13.89 -9.86 -12.57
CA ARG A 259 14.97 -9.74 -13.57
C ARG A 259 15.69 -8.38 -13.48
N GLN A 260 17.00 -8.42 -13.74
CA GLN A 260 17.95 -7.31 -13.84
C GLN A 260 18.37 -6.60 -12.53
N ARG A 261 19.50 -7.06 -11.99
CA ARG A 261 20.47 -6.23 -11.25
C ARG A 261 21.80 -6.23 -12.00
N SER A 262 22.26 -5.07 -12.46
CA SER A 262 23.68 -4.85 -12.76
C SER A 262 24.00 -3.35 -12.95
N SER A 263 24.86 -2.81 -12.07
CA SER A 263 25.66 -1.57 -12.25
C SER A 263 24.92 -0.22 -12.41
N VAL A 264 25.13 0.71 -11.47
CA VAL A 264 25.76 2.03 -11.70
C VAL A 264 26.24 2.63 -10.36
N LYS A 265 27.27 3.49 -10.44
CA LYS A 265 27.86 4.35 -9.39
C LYS A 265 28.14 5.75 -9.98
N SER A 266 28.18 6.87 -9.24
CA SER A 266 27.74 7.16 -7.85
C SER A 266 28.00 8.65 -7.50
N HIS A 267 27.21 9.25 -6.58
CA HIS A 267 27.37 10.63 -6.03
C HIS A 267 27.01 11.75 -7.03
N GLN A 268 26.39 12.90 -6.70
CA GLN A 268 25.93 13.58 -5.46
C GLN A 268 24.86 14.66 -5.90
N SER A 269 24.13 15.44 -5.09
CA SER A 269 23.98 15.61 -3.63
C SER A 269 22.65 16.33 -3.26
N SER A 270 22.06 15.96 -2.12
CA SER A 270 21.28 16.82 -1.18
C SER A 270 20.11 17.72 -1.68
N PHE A 271 18.96 17.11 -1.99
CA PHE A 271 17.68 17.43 -1.35
C PHE A 271 16.98 16.07 -1.13
N SER A 272 16.94 15.61 0.14
CA SER A 272 17.11 14.18 0.44
C SER A 272 15.92 13.27 0.11
N GLU A 273 16.26 12.11 -0.44
CA GLU A 273 15.45 10.89 -0.58
C GLU A 273 14.70 10.53 0.73
N MET A 274 13.64 9.72 0.64
CA MET A 274 13.00 9.20 1.84
C MET A 274 13.96 8.28 2.63
N PRO A 275 13.94 8.35 3.97
CA PRO A 275 14.58 7.36 4.84
C PRO A 275 14.30 5.93 4.39
N THR A 276 15.34 5.11 4.28
CA THR A 276 15.15 3.67 4.06
C THR A 276 14.70 3.01 5.36
N ASN A 277 13.96 1.89 5.26
CA ASN A 277 13.38 1.19 6.41
C ASN A 277 14.10 -0.12 6.76
N PHE A 278 15.31 -0.37 6.27
CA PHE A 278 16.00 -1.65 6.42
C PHE A 278 16.13 -2.09 7.88
N ASN A 279 16.59 -1.20 8.77
CA ASN A 279 16.68 -1.50 10.20
C ASN A 279 15.31 -1.73 10.85
N VAL A 280 14.28 -0.99 10.44
CA VAL A 280 12.89 -1.17 10.91
C VAL A 280 12.35 -2.53 10.48
N ASP A 281 12.51 -2.89 9.21
CA ASP A 281 12.04 -4.17 8.66
C ASP A 281 12.78 -5.35 9.27
N ARG A 282 14.09 -5.22 9.53
CA ARG A 282 14.89 -6.21 10.27
C ARG A 282 14.41 -6.37 11.71
N ALA A 283 14.16 -5.28 12.42
CA ALA A 283 13.61 -5.34 13.78
C ALA A 283 12.20 -5.97 13.82
N MET A 284 11.32 -5.61 12.87
CA MET A 284 10.00 -6.22 12.74
C MET A 284 10.08 -7.71 12.34
N ALA A 285 11.08 -8.12 11.56
CA ALA A 285 11.33 -9.53 11.25
C ALA A 285 11.84 -10.31 12.47
N VAL A 286 12.75 -9.74 13.27
CA VAL A 286 13.19 -10.30 14.56
C VAL A 286 11.99 -10.54 15.48
N ILE A 287 11.09 -9.57 15.59
CA ILE A 287 9.89 -9.67 16.44
C ILE A 287 8.93 -10.78 15.99
N ARG A 288 8.78 -10.99 14.68
CA ARG A 288 7.91 -12.05 14.12
C ARG A 288 8.52 -13.44 14.18
N ASN A 289 9.83 -13.56 13.92
CA ASN A 289 10.46 -14.83 13.54
C ASN A 289 11.51 -15.33 14.55
N GLU A 290 12.04 -14.47 15.42
CA GLU A 290 13.18 -14.78 16.29
C GLU A 290 12.84 -14.53 17.77
N HIS A 291 11.93 -15.33 18.35
CA HIS A 291 11.46 -15.17 19.74
C HIS A 291 12.58 -15.06 20.79
N ARG A 292 13.75 -15.68 20.55
CA ARG A 292 14.94 -15.58 21.43
C ARG A 292 15.62 -14.20 21.43
N LYS A 293 15.28 -13.33 20.49
CA LYS A 293 15.75 -11.94 20.36
C LYS A 293 14.64 -10.90 20.68
N LEU A 294 13.55 -11.32 21.32
CA LEU A 294 12.56 -10.38 21.83
C LEU A 294 13.14 -9.58 23.00
N LEU A 295 13.09 -8.26 22.89
CA LEU A 295 13.51 -7.34 23.95
C LEU A 295 12.41 -7.23 25.00
N THR A 296 12.68 -7.59 26.25
CA THR A 296 11.70 -7.40 27.32
C THR A 296 11.63 -5.92 27.69
N LEU A 297 10.47 -5.29 27.46
CA LEU A 297 10.16 -3.94 27.95
C LEU A 297 9.29 -4.07 29.20
N THR A 298 9.55 -3.25 30.22
CA THR A 298 8.77 -3.23 31.47
C THR A 298 8.37 -1.80 31.83
N PHE A 299 7.06 -1.56 31.98
CA PHE A 299 6.48 -0.34 32.55
C PHE A 299 5.68 -0.70 33.81
N SER A 300 5.81 0.07 34.89
CA SER A 300 5.01 -0.12 36.12
C SER A 300 4.87 -1.59 36.57
N SER A 301 5.99 -2.32 36.58
CA SER A 301 6.10 -3.77 36.90
C SER A 301 5.43 -4.77 35.94
N HIS A 302 4.91 -4.33 34.79
CA HIS A 302 4.30 -5.19 33.78
C HIS A 302 5.23 -5.41 32.58
N PHE A 303 5.43 -6.67 32.20
CA PHE A 303 6.12 -7.04 30.96
C PHE A 303 5.24 -6.79 29.74
N ILE A 304 5.83 -6.28 28.67
CA ILE A 304 5.12 -5.92 27.44
C ILE A 304 5.41 -6.94 26.33
N TYR A 305 4.35 -7.59 25.86
CA TYR A 305 4.38 -8.42 24.66
C TYR A 305 4.33 -7.57 23.38
N PRO A 306 4.93 -8.01 22.26
CA PRO A 306 4.89 -7.28 21.01
C PRO A 306 3.46 -6.93 20.56
N GLY A 307 3.21 -5.65 20.31
CA GLY A 307 1.91 -5.12 19.90
C GLY A 307 0.87 -4.97 21.01
N GLN A 308 1.23 -5.21 22.27
CA GLN A 308 0.37 -4.92 23.42
C GLN A 308 0.10 -3.41 23.54
N PHE A 309 -1.11 -3.05 23.99
CA PHE A 309 -1.46 -1.66 24.27
C PHE A 309 -0.86 -1.19 25.61
N VAL A 310 -0.27 0.00 25.60
CA VAL A 310 0.25 0.70 26.80
C VAL A 310 -0.27 2.13 26.79
N SER A 311 -0.82 2.62 27.90
CA SER A 311 -1.38 3.98 27.93
C SER A 311 -0.29 5.05 27.88
N LYS A 312 -0.60 6.28 27.42
CA LYS A 312 0.35 7.41 27.47
C LYS A 312 0.89 7.67 28.87
N ARG A 313 0.08 7.39 29.91
CA ARG A 313 0.44 7.57 31.32
C ARG A 313 1.50 6.57 31.75
N ASP A 314 1.34 5.31 31.37
CA ASP A 314 2.28 4.24 31.74
C ASP A 314 3.59 4.34 30.94
N ALA A 315 3.50 4.75 29.68
CA ALA A 315 4.64 5.02 28.80
C ALA A 315 5.16 6.47 28.86
N ALA A 316 4.87 7.21 29.94
CA ALA A 316 5.36 8.59 30.09
C ALA A 316 6.89 8.68 30.30
N HIS A 317 7.49 7.59 30.81
CA HIS A 317 8.91 7.45 31.09
C HIS A 317 9.49 6.26 30.30
N PRO A 318 10.81 6.20 30.03
CA PRO A 318 11.40 5.08 29.31
C PRO A 318 11.21 3.75 30.08
N PRO A 319 10.99 2.62 29.38
CA PRO A 319 10.84 1.31 30.02
C PRO A 319 12.15 0.85 30.67
N ARG A 320 12.04 -0.01 31.69
CA ARG A 320 13.17 -0.87 32.06
C ARG A 320 13.29 -1.95 30.98
N MET A 321 14.51 -2.25 30.58
CA MET A 321 14.80 -3.21 29.50
C MET A 321 15.61 -4.38 30.03
N SER A 322 15.25 -5.60 29.62
CA SER A 322 16.07 -6.78 29.84
C SER A 322 16.13 -7.68 28.60
N PHE A 323 17.20 -8.47 28.50
CA PHE A 323 17.47 -9.32 27.36
C PHE A 323 18.04 -10.68 27.80
N PRO A 324 17.70 -11.80 27.14
CA PRO A 324 18.10 -13.13 27.62
C PRO A 324 19.61 -13.41 27.57
N ARG A 325 20.34 -12.83 26.60
CA ARG A 325 21.79 -13.06 26.42
C ARG A 325 22.49 -11.84 25.84
N LEU A 326 23.41 -11.26 26.60
CA LEU A 326 24.29 -10.17 26.16
C LEU A 326 25.75 -10.52 26.52
N LYS A 327 26.72 -9.83 25.92
CA LYS A 327 28.12 -9.88 26.33
C LYS A 327 28.24 -9.10 27.63
N GLY A 328 28.72 -9.71 28.72
CA GLY A 328 28.74 -9.07 30.05
C GLY A 328 29.61 -7.79 30.15
N ASN A 329 30.55 -7.62 29.22
CA ASN A 329 31.40 -6.42 29.08
C ASN A 329 31.05 -5.58 27.83
N GLY A 330 29.95 -5.89 27.14
CA GLY A 330 29.51 -5.15 25.96
C GLY A 330 28.78 -3.88 26.33
N THR A 331 28.96 -2.82 25.53
CA THR A 331 28.15 -1.60 25.61
C THR A 331 27.06 -1.67 24.54
N TYR A 332 25.85 -1.26 24.88
CA TYR A 332 24.70 -1.32 23.98
C TYR A 332 24.06 0.06 23.78
N MET A 333 23.22 0.18 22.74
CA MET A 333 22.36 1.34 22.54
C MET A 333 20.96 0.93 22.09
N ILE A 334 19.97 1.75 22.45
CA ILE A 334 18.57 1.57 22.05
C ILE A 334 18.10 2.75 21.19
N VAL A 335 17.35 2.45 20.14
CA VAL A 335 16.59 3.42 19.35
C VAL A 335 15.11 3.14 19.54
N CYS A 336 14.31 4.18 19.82
CA CYS A 336 12.85 4.13 19.85
C CYS A 336 12.28 5.01 18.73
N LEU A 337 11.49 4.42 17.83
CA LEU A 337 10.79 5.11 16.76
C LEU A 337 9.27 4.98 16.91
N ASP A 338 8.55 6.09 16.73
CA ASP A 338 7.13 6.06 16.40
C ASP A 338 7.01 5.86 14.87
N LEU A 339 6.57 4.67 14.47
CA LEU A 339 6.47 4.25 13.06
C LEU A 339 5.24 4.85 12.34
N ASP A 340 4.33 5.46 13.09
CA ASP A 340 3.04 5.93 12.61
C ASP A 340 2.84 7.43 12.87
N ALA A 341 3.90 8.15 13.29
CA ALA A 341 3.88 9.60 13.42
C ALA A 341 3.97 10.33 12.06
N PRO A 342 3.32 11.51 11.92
CA PRO A 342 2.39 12.14 12.86
C PRO A 342 0.99 11.52 12.83
N PHE A 343 0.65 10.79 11.76
CA PHE A 343 -0.57 10.00 11.61
C PHE A 343 -0.25 8.70 10.86
N PRO A 344 -0.88 7.56 11.17
CA PRO A 344 -0.67 6.30 10.46
C PRO A 344 -1.01 6.38 8.95
N SER A 345 -1.85 7.35 8.58
CA SER A 345 -2.23 7.72 7.21
C SER A 345 -1.24 8.65 6.50
N CYS A 346 -0.34 9.34 7.22
CA CYS A 346 0.59 10.33 6.66
C CYS A 346 2.04 9.93 6.96
N ARG A 347 2.54 8.94 6.22
CA ARG A 347 3.92 8.43 6.36
C ARG A 347 5.01 9.40 5.89
N VAL A 348 4.63 10.46 5.17
CA VAL A 348 5.59 11.44 4.60
C VAL A 348 6.48 12.06 5.67
N LEU A 349 5.98 12.25 6.90
CA LEU A 349 6.71 12.89 8.01
C LEU A 349 7.26 11.90 9.05
N GLY A 350 7.06 10.60 8.84
CA GLY A 350 7.58 9.51 9.68
C GLY A 350 8.84 8.84 9.10
N PRO A 351 9.48 7.91 9.85
CA PRO A 351 9.23 7.63 11.26
C PRO A 351 9.71 8.80 12.14
N LYS A 352 9.22 8.87 13.38
CA LYS A 352 9.64 9.90 14.33
C LYS A 352 10.54 9.32 15.42
N CYS A 353 11.73 9.90 15.60
CA CYS A 353 12.62 9.57 16.71
C CYS A 353 11.98 9.94 18.06
N HIS A 354 11.74 8.94 18.91
CA HIS A 354 11.24 9.11 20.26
C HIS A 354 12.35 9.02 21.32
N TRP A 355 13.38 8.18 21.11
CA TRP A 355 14.51 8.03 22.04
C TRP A 355 15.73 7.46 21.32
N ILE A 356 16.93 7.94 21.67
CA ILE A 356 18.20 7.29 21.34
C ILE A 356 19.09 7.37 22.58
N GLN A 357 19.47 6.21 23.11
CA GLN A 357 20.26 6.12 24.34
C GLN A 357 21.44 5.17 24.13
N SER A 358 22.64 5.74 24.16
CA SER A 358 23.94 5.06 24.18
C SER A 358 24.34 4.66 25.60
N GLY A 359 25.43 3.91 25.74
CA GLY A 359 26.00 3.55 27.04
C GLY A 359 25.04 2.72 27.91
N LEU A 360 24.34 1.77 27.29
CA LEU A 360 23.56 0.78 28.02
C LEU A 360 24.48 -0.36 28.45
N GLU A 361 24.63 -0.55 29.76
CA GLU A 361 25.48 -1.58 30.35
C GLU A 361 24.64 -2.78 30.82
N PRO A 362 25.03 -4.02 30.48
CA PRO A 362 24.31 -5.23 30.87
C PRO A 362 24.67 -5.66 32.29
N ILE A 363 23.69 -5.62 33.20
CA ILE A 363 23.80 -6.13 34.56
C ILE A 363 23.11 -7.48 34.64
N MET A 364 23.87 -8.54 34.98
CA MET A 364 23.33 -9.89 35.14
C MET A 364 22.42 -9.97 36.36
N SER A 365 21.23 -10.54 36.18
CA SER A 365 20.28 -10.90 37.23
C SER A 365 20.50 -12.33 37.70
N GLU A 366 20.10 -12.63 38.94
CA GLU A 366 20.01 -14.00 39.49
C GLU A 366 19.29 -14.97 38.54
N ASN A 367 18.32 -14.46 37.78
CA ASN A 367 17.51 -15.20 36.80
C ASN A 367 18.27 -15.53 35.48
N GLY A 368 19.55 -15.16 35.35
CA GLY A 368 20.35 -15.32 34.14
C GLY A 368 20.03 -14.34 32.99
N HIS A 369 19.08 -13.42 33.19
CA HIS A 369 18.78 -12.34 32.24
C HIS A 369 19.68 -11.13 32.49
N PHE A 370 19.97 -10.35 31.45
CA PHE A 370 20.69 -9.08 31.59
C PHE A 370 19.73 -7.89 31.59
N PHE A 371 19.73 -7.08 32.65
CA PHE A 371 19.09 -5.78 32.67
C PHE A 371 20.00 -4.72 32.05
N LEU A 372 19.46 -3.82 31.25
CA LEU A 372 20.23 -2.72 30.65
C LEU A 372 20.15 -1.47 31.54
N ARG A 373 21.26 -1.12 32.19
CA ARG A 373 21.44 0.13 32.94
C ARG A 373 21.87 1.25 32.00
N VAL A 374 21.25 2.42 32.10
CA VAL A 374 21.75 3.64 31.47
C VAL A 374 22.96 4.15 32.25
N ALA A 375 24.14 4.16 31.62
CA ALA A 375 25.39 4.65 32.21
C ALA A 375 25.95 5.91 31.51
N ALA A 376 25.32 6.37 30.43
CA ALA A 376 25.76 7.53 29.65
C ALA A 376 24.61 8.50 29.34
N PRO A 377 24.92 9.75 28.91
CA PRO A 377 23.92 10.68 28.40
C PRO A 377 23.16 10.12 27.18
N PHE A 378 21.94 10.60 26.95
CA PHE A 378 21.19 10.28 25.73
C PHE A 378 21.78 10.98 24.51
N ILE A 379 21.45 10.47 23.32
CA ILE A 379 21.66 11.15 22.03
C ILE A 379 20.38 11.91 21.65
N ALA A 380 19.23 11.27 21.83
CA ALA A 380 17.92 11.91 21.77
C ALA A 380 17.14 11.55 23.04
N ASN A 381 16.74 12.53 23.85
CA ASN A 381 15.99 12.29 25.08
C ASN A 381 14.71 11.48 24.82
N TYR A 382 14.27 10.67 25.78
CA TYR A 382 12.97 9.98 25.67
C TYR A 382 11.83 11.00 25.55
N VAL A 383 10.86 10.68 24.70
CA VAL A 383 9.57 11.34 24.60
C VAL A 383 8.51 10.25 24.59
N GLY A 384 7.58 10.28 25.54
CA GLY A 384 6.49 9.29 25.61
C GLY A 384 5.52 9.39 24.42
N PRO A 385 4.59 8.43 24.30
CA PRO A 385 3.55 8.46 23.27
C PRO A 385 2.75 9.77 23.32
N ASN A 386 2.72 10.48 22.19
CA ASN A 386 1.88 11.65 22.01
C ASN A 386 1.30 11.73 20.58
N PRO A 387 0.52 10.72 20.16
CA PRO A 387 -0.25 10.81 18.92
C PRO A 387 -1.33 11.87 19.04
N LEU A 388 -1.64 12.51 17.91
CA LEU A 388 -2.61 13.61 17.85
C LEU A 388 -4.05 13.11 18.15
N PRO A 389 -4.92 13.96 18.74
CA PRO A 389 -6.32 13.64 18.96
C PRO A 389 -7.00 13.13 17.68
N GLY A 390 -7.77 12.05 17.80
CA GLY A 390 -8.43 11.41 16.66
C GLY A 390 -7.58 10.37 15.90
N SER A 391 -6.26 10.34 16.07
CA SER A 391 -5.41 9.32 15.43
C SER A 391 -5.76 7.88 15.87
N SER A 392 -5.45 6.90 15.04
CA SER A 392 -5.44 5.48 15.45
C SER A 392 -4.23 5.22 16.38
N PRO A 393 -4.13 4.08 17.09
CA PRO A 393 -2.95 3.79 17.90
C PRO A 393 -1.67 3.73 17.06
N HIS A 394 -0.59 4.33 17.56
CA HIS A 394 0.73 4.33 16.93
C HIS A 394 1.61 3.20 17.48
N ARG A 395 2.51 2.65 16.66
CA ARG A 395 3.51 1.63 17.06
C ARG A 395 4.82 2.29 17.47
N TYR A 396 5.22 2.05 18.72
CA TYR A 396 6.47 2.50 19.30
C TYR A 396 7.48 1.34 19.30
N LEU A 397 8.34 1.30 18.27
CA LEU A 397 9.33 0.26 18.04
C LEU A 397 10.63 0.57 18.78
N PHE A 398 11.11 -0.36 19.60
CA PHE A 398 12.39 -0.33 20.31
C PHE A 398 13.34 -1.32 19.67
N ILE A 399 14.53 -0.86 19.28
CA ILE A 399 15.55 -1.66 18.60
C ILE A 399 16.86 -1.54 19.37
N LEU A 400 17.39 -2.68 19.83
CA LEU A 400 18.64 -2.81 20.57
C LEU A 400 19.78 -3.18 19.64
N TYR A 401 20.91 -2.50 19.81
CA TYR A 401 22.15 -2.72 19.07
C TYR A 401 23.34 -2.80 20.02
N GLU A 402 24.39 -3.51 19.62
CA GLU A 402 25.71 -3.37 20.22
C GLU A 402 26.28 -2.00 19.80
N GLN A 403 26.82 -1.24 20.76
CA GLN A 403 27.37 0.08 20.50
C GLN A 403 28.70 -0.07 19.74
N PRO A 404 28.94 0.70 18.65
CA PRO A 404 30.19 0.64 17.90
C PRO A 404 31.43 0.90 18.78
N ALA A 405 32.51 0.16 18.53
CA ALA A 405 33.78 0.37 19.20
C ALA A 405 34.35 1.75 18.84
N GLY A 406 34.81 2.52 19.84
CA GLY A 406 35.29 3.89 19.64
C GLY A 406 34.21 4.95 19.45
N PHE A 407 32.92 4.64 19.69
CA PHE A 407 31.83 5.61 19.59
C PHE A 407 31.97 6.77 20.60
N GLU A 408 32.25 7.99 20.11
CA GLU A 408 32.41 9.20 20.92
C GLU A 408 31.06 9.76 21.43
N ILE A 409 30.61 9.26 22.58
CA ILE A 409 29.33 9.68 23.19
C ILE A 409 29.23 11.20 23.34
N THR A 410 30.29 11.88 23.77
CA THR A 410 30.31 13.35 23.96
C THR A 410 30.11 14.15 22.68
N ARG A 411 30.43 13.59 21.52
CA ARG A 411 30.28 14.23 20.20
C ARG A 411 28.89 14.00 19.60
N SER A 412 28.25 12.87 19.91
CA SER A 412 26.90 12.54 19.46
C SER A 412 25.80 12.94 20.44
N SER A 413 26.11 13.13 21.73
CA SER A 413 25.17 13.62 22.73
C SER A 413 25.05 15.15 22.73
N PRO A 414 23.85 15.72 22.92
CA PRO A 414 23.67 17.17 22.99
C PRO A 414 24.43 17.80 24.17
N THR A 415 25.24 18.82 23.88
CA THR A 415 25.98 19.58 24.90
C THR A 415 25.05 20.08 26.01
N GLY A 416 25.43 19.86 27.27
CA GLY A 416 24.65 20.27 28.44
C GLY A 416 23.30 19.53 28.62
N GLY A 417 23.09 18.39 27.96
CA GLY A 417 21.83 17.62 28.09
C GLY A 417 20.63 18.28 27.41
N LYS A 418 20.88 19.13 26.40
CA LYS A 418 19.83 19.80 25.63
C LYS A 418 18.90 18.78 24.95
N LYS A 419 17.57 18.94 25.12
CA LYS A 419 16.59 18.06 24.48
C LYS A 419 16.62 18.19 22.96
N MET A 420 16.53 17.08 22.24
CA MET A 420 16.44 17.07 20.78
C MET A 420 15.10 17.68 20.33
N GLY A 421 15.16 18.71 19.48
CA GLY A 421 14.00 19.46 18.99
C GLY A 421 13.02 18.62 18.16
N VAL A 422 11.78 19.08 18.05
CA VAL A 422 10.70 18.35 17.36
C VAL A 422 11.01 18.09 15.88
N TRP A 423 11.53 19.11 15.17
CA TRP A 423 11.86 18.99 13.75
C TRP A 423 12.96 17.95 13.47
N SER A 424 14.01 17.92 14.28
CA SER A 424 15.11 16.93 14.19
C SER A 424 14.69 15.49 14.49
N ARG A 425 13.43 15.28 14.93
CA ARG A 425 12.88 13.95 15.19
C ARG A 425 12.00 13.43 14.05
N LEU A 426 11.44 14.30 13.21
CA LEU A 426 10.57 13.91 12.10
C LEU A 426 11.41 13.41 10.92
N ARG A 427 10.87 12.49 10.12
CA ARG A 427 11.58 11.80 9.01
C ARG A 427 12.96 11.25 9.43
N PHE A 428 13.07 10.68 10.63
CA PHE A 428 14.37 10.28 11.17
C PHE A 428 14.97 9.12 10.36
N ASP A 429 16.07 9.38 9.64
CA ASP A 429 16.77 8.37 8.84
C ASP A 429 17.66 7.49 9.72
N LEU A 430 17.05 6.46 10.31
CA LEU A 430 17.75 5.45 11.09
C LEU A 430 18.80 4.71 10.25
N ASP A 431 18.55 4.44 8.96
CA ASP A 431 19.50 3.72 8.13
C ASP A 431 20.71 4.59 7.74
N GLY A 432 20.49 5.87 7.42
CA GLY A 432 21.54 6.85 7.21
C GLY A 432 22.38 7.05 8.46
N TRP A 433 21.74 7.29 9.61
CA TRP A 433 22.42 7.45 10.88
C TRP A 433 23.18 6.18 11.31
N ALA A 434 22.59 5.00 11.13
CA ALA A 434 23.25 3.72 11.39
C ALA A 434 24.50 3.52 10.52
N ARG A 435 24.47 3.92 9.24
CA ARG A 435 25.65 3.92 8.36
C ARG A 435 26.72 4.90 8.84
N GLU A 436 26.33 6.12 9.24
CA GLU A 436 27.25 7.17 9.71
C GLU A 436 28.04 6.72 10.95
N ILE A 437 27.38 6.11 11.94
CA ILE A 437 28.02 5.69 13.19
C ILE A 437 28.63 4.27 13.16
N GLY A 438 28.49 3.53 12.05
CA GLY A 438 28.95 2.15 11.93
C GLY A 438 28.15 1.15 12.79
N LEU A 439 26.84 1.33 12.89
CA LEU A 439 25.97 0.51 13.74
C LEU A 439 25.87 -0.94 13.24
N GLY A 440 26.00 -1.89 14.17
CA GLY A 440 25.92 -3.33 13.90
C GLY A 440 24.50 -3.84 13.62
N PRO A 441 24.33 -5.16 13.46
CA PRO A 441 23.01 -5.77 13.27
C PRO A 441 22.12 -5.62 14.51
N VAL A 442 20.80 -5.69 14.30
CA VAL A 442 19.80 -5.72 15.39
C VAL A 442 20.08 -6.89 16.33
N VAL A 443 20.39 -6.57 17.60
CA VAL A 443 20.58 -7.55 18.68
C VAL A 443 19.24 -8.09 19.16
N GLY A 444 18.26 -7.20 19.32
CA GLY A 444 16.91 -7.54 19.72
C GLY A 444 15.92 -6.40 19.52
N ALA A 445 14.63 -6.70 19.51
CA ALA A 445 13.60 -5.69 19.30
C ALA A 445 12.27 -6.05 19.96
N ASN A 446 11.43 -5.05 20.22
CA ASN A 446 10.04 -5.19 20.66
C ASN A 446 9.28 -3.88 20.34
N TYR A 447 7.95 -3.91 20.29
CA TYR A 447 7.13 -2.72 20.13
C TYR A 447 5.84 -2.79 20.94
N PHE A 448 5.31 -1.64 21.33
CA PHE A 448 3.96 -1.53 21.89
C PHE A 448 3.10 -0.59 21.03
N VAL A 449 1.80 -0.60 21.26
CA VAL A 449 0.87 0.36 20.67
C VAL A 449 0.31 1.32 21.72
N SER A 450 0.13 2.59 21.38
CA SER A 450 -0.45 3.60 22.28
C SER A 450 -1.25 4.64 21.51
N LYS A 451 -2.24 5.26 22.18
CA LYS A 451 -3.19 6.22 21.61
C LYS A 451 -3.46 7.38 22.57
#